data_AF-X1C2Q0-F1
#
_entry.id   AF-X1C2Q0-F1
#
_cell.length_a   1.000
_cell.length_b   1.000
_cell.length_c   1.000
_cell.angle_alpha   90.00
_cell.angle_beta   90.00
_cell.angle_gamma   90.00
#
_symmetry.space_group_name_H-M   'P 1'
#
loop_
_entity.id
_entity.type
_entity.pdbx_description
1 polymer ?
#
loop_
_entity_poly.entity_id
_entity_poly.type
_entity_poly.pdbx_seq_one_letter_code
_entity_poly.pdbx_strand_id
1 'polypeptide(L)'
;MTQKIRLSASAIKDFKACPIRYRNAHYYGIRPIVDTEAQRVGTNWHKIQEINGAGYGMDGVIQKLNEVYDEIPDVMDKEKLEIERIILLYSLSGYNWLYQNQQEKVLATEIKFEIAWSNQNYEF
;
A
#
# COMPACT_ATOMS: atom_id res chain seq x y z
N MET A 1 18.22 19.62 -16.54
CA MET A 1 17.84 18.20 -16.71
C MET A 1 16.33 18.12 -16.77
N THR A 2 15.76 17.64 -17.87
CA THR A 2 14.31 17.47 -18.00
C THR A 2 13.91 16.16 -17.33
N GLN A 3 13.26 16.22 -16.16
CA GLN A 3 12.83 15.02 -15.44
C GLN A 3 11.70 14.34 -16.24
N LYS A 4 11.84 13.05 -16.56
CA LYS A 4 10.78 12.29 -17.21
C LYS A 4 9.55 12.23 -16.29
N ILE A 5 8.41 12.69 -16.78
CA ILE A 5 7.14 12.61 -16.05
C ILE A 5 6.72 11.14 -15.98
N ARG A 6 6.55 10.62 -14.76
CA ARG A 6 5.95 9.31 -14.49
C ARG A 6 4.53 9.51 -14.01
N LEU A 7 3.58 8.81 -14.64
CA LEU A 7 2.16 8.86 -14.29
C LEU A 7 1.75 7.53 -13.66
N SER A 8 1.78 7.46 -12.33
CA SER A 8 1.10 6.39 -11.59
C SER A 8 -0.37 6.77 -11.34
N ALA A 9 -1.19 5.79 -10.95
CA ALA A 9 -2.58 6.05 -10.55
C ALA A 9 -2.67 7.12 -9.44
N SER A 10 -1.77 7.04 -8.44
CA SER A 10 -1.67 8.03 -7.36
C SER A 10 -1.23 9.40 -7.87
N ALA A 11 -0.29 9.45 -8.83
CA ALA A 11 0.17 10.70 -9.44
C ALA A 11 -0.96 11.41 -10.23
N ILE A 12 -1.75 10.65 -10.99
CA ILE A 12 -2.92 11.17 -11.72
C ILE A 12 -3.98 11.66 -10.73
N LYS A 13 -4.26 10.89 -9.67
CA LYS A 13 -5.21 11.28 -8.60
C LYS A 13 -4.78 12.59 -7.93
N ASP A 14 -3.49 12.74 -7.64
CA ASP A 14 -2.93 13.95 -7.05
C ASP A 14 -3.03 15.15 -7.97
N PHE A 15 -2.72 14.98 -9.25
CA PHE A 15 -2.83 16.05 -10.24
C PHE A 15 -4.27 16.52 -10.42
N LYS A 16 -5.21 15.58 -10.55
CA LYS A 16 -6.65 15.89 -10.68
C LYS A 16 -7.23 16.60 -9.45
N ALA A 17 -6.73 16.27 -8.26
CA ALA A 17 -7.19 16.91 -7.02
C ALA A 17 -6.54 18.29 -6.81
N CYS A 18 -5.23 18.42 -7.02
CA CYS A 18 -4.51 19.68 -6.84
C CYS A 18 -3.12 19.63 -7.53
N PRO A 19 -2.84 20.49 -8.53
CA PRO A 19 -1.53 20.53 -9.18
C PRO A 19 -0.36 20.84 -8.24
N ILE A 20 -0.56 21.62 -7.18
CA ILE A 20 0.47 21.89 -6.16
C ILE A 20 0.78 20.63 -5.36
N ARG A 21 -0.24 19.84 -5.01
CA ARG A 21 -0.07 18.55 -4.33
C ARG A 21 0.75 17.60 -5.18
N TYR A 22 0.40 17.48 -6.47
CA TYR A 22 1.19 16.70 -7.43
C TYR A 22 2.65 17.15 -7.47
N ARG A 23 2.89 18.44 -7.64
CA ARG A 23 4.24 19.00 -7.71
C ARG A 23 5.05 18.69 -6.45
N ASN A 24 4.49 18.95 -5.27
CA ASN A 24 5.22 18.71 -4.02
C ASN A 24 5.53 17.22 -3.83
N ALA A 25 4.55 16.36 -4.05
CA ALA A 25 4.67 14.92 -3.81
C ALA A 25 5.52 14.15 -4.85
N HIS A 26 5.37 14.48 -6.14
CA HIS A 26 5.94 13.68 -7.25
C HIS A 26 7.10 14.36 -7.96
N TYR A 27 7.24 15.69 -7.85
CA TYR A 27 8.38 16.42 -8.41
C TYR A 27 9.43 16.74 -7.33
N TYR A 28 9.01 17.29 -6.18
CA TYR A 28 9.93 17.62 -5.08
C TYR A 28 10.12 16.50 -4.05
N GLY A 29 9.30 15.45 -4.07
CA GLY A 29 9.37 14.35 -3.09
C GLY A 29 8.98 14.75 -1.66
N ILE A 30 8.30 15.89 -1.48
CA ILE A 30 7.87 16.39 -0.18
C ILE A 30 6.67 15.57 0.28
N ARG A 31 6.80 14.93 1.45
CA ARG A 31 5.74 14.16 2.12
C ARG A 31 5.68 14.54 3.60
N PRO A 32 4.51 14.43 4.25
CA PRO A 32 4.44 14.45 5.70
C PRO A 32 5.37 13.38 6.30
N ILE A 33 6.00 13.70 7.43
CA ILE A 33 6.90 12.76 8.13
C ILE A 33 6.14 11.58 8.74
N VAL A 34 4.86 11.77 9.09
CA VAL A 34 3.98 10.71 9.59
C VAL A 34 2.87 10.46 8.58
N ASP A 35 2.71 9.21 8.19
CA ASP A 35 1.59 8.78 7.36
C ASP A 35 0.26 8.94 8.11
N THR A 36 -0.80 9.25 7.36
CA THR A 36 -2.14 9.23 7.92
C THR A 36 -2.49 7.81 8.36
N GLU A 37 -3.36 7.68 9.36
CA GLU A 37 -3.82 6.38 9.86
C GLU A 37 -4.34 5.49 8.73
N ALA A 38 -5.21 6.02 7.87
CA ALA A 38 -5.75 5.28 6.73
C ALA A 38 -4.65 4.79 5.77
N GLN A 39 -3.63 5.61 5.50
CA GLN A 39 -2.52 5.22 4.63
C GLN A 39 -1.65 4.14 5.27
N ARG A 40 -1.35 4.27 6.58
CA ARG A 40 -0.57 3.28 7.33
C ARG A 40 -1.29 1.94 7.41
N VAL A 41 -2.54 1.94 7.89
CA VAL A 41 -3.35 0.72 8.04
C VAL A 41 -3.54 0.03 6.69
N GLY A 42 -3.87 0.79 5.64
CA GLY A 42 -4.01 0.23 4.28
C GLY A 42 -2.70 -0.36 3.75
N THR A 43 -1.57 0.32 3.95
CA THR A 43 -0.25 -0.20 3.53
C THR A 43 0.11 -1.47 4.29
N ASN A 44 -0.14 -1.50 5.60
CA ASN A 44 0.14 -2.66 6.44
C ASN A 44 -0.77 -3.84 6.07
N TRP A 45 -2.03 -3.58 5.74
CA TRP A 45 -2.96 -4.58 5.23
C TRP A 45 -2.43 -5.30 3.98
N HIS A 46 -1.98 -4.57 2.96
CA HIS A 46 -1.41 -5.17 1.76
C HIS A 46 -0.16 -6.01 2.08
N LYS A 47 0.76 -5.49 2.91
CA LYS A 47 1.98 -6.22 3.32
C LYS A 47 1.68 -7.55 4.02
N ILE A 48 0.71 -7.58 4.94
CA ILE A 48 0.39 -8.83 5.65
C ILE A 48 -0.31 -9.83 4.73
N GLN A 49 -1.10 -9.38 3.76
CA GLN A 49 -1.70 -10.26 2.76
C GLN A 49 -0.63 -10.90 1.85
N GLU A 50 0.40 -10.15 1.45
CA GLU A 50 1.54 -10.69 0.70
C GLU A 50 2.25 -11.80 1.49
N ILE A 51 2.55 -11.57 2.77
CA ILE A 51 3.23 -12.54 3.64
C ILE A 51 2.38 -13.79 3.86
N ASN A 52 1.09 -13.59 4.14
CA ASN A 52 0.15 -14.69 4.31
C ASN A 52 0.03 -15.52 3.03
N GLY A 53 -0.10 -14.85 1.87
CA GLY A 53 -0.16 -15.49 0.55
C GLY A 53 1.12 -16.21 0.14
N ALA A 54 2.28 -15.76 0.64
CA ALA A 54 3.57 -16.43 0.43
C ALA A 54 3.76 -17.69 1.31
N GLY A 55 2.78 -18.02 2.18
CA GLY A 55 2.76 -19.27 2.94
C GLY A 55 3.43 -19.20 4.31
N TYR A 56 3.81 -18.02 4.79
CA TYR A 56 4.40 -17.84 6.12
C TYR A 56 3.38 -17.94 7.28
N GLY A 57 2.09 -17.97 6.96
CA GLY A 57 1.01 -18.09 7.94
C GLY A 57 0.93 -16.91 8.92
N MET A 58 0.20 -17.11 10.00
CA MET A 58 -0.05 -16.05 11.00
C MET A 58 1.21 -15.64 11.78
N ASP A 59 2.15 -16.57 12.00
CA ASP A 59 3.38 -16.26 12.73
C ASP A 59 4.25 -15.25 11.99
N GLY A 60 4.41 -15.43 10.67
CA GLY A 60 5.14 -14.46 9.83
C GLY A 60 4.44 -13.10 9.74
N VAL A 61 3.10 -13.10 9.74
CA VAL A 61 2.31 -11.87 9.78
C VAL A 61 2.54 -11.11 11.08
N ILE A 62 2.49 -11.79 12.22
CA ILE A 62 2.71 -11.18 13.54
C ILE A 62 4.12 -10.60 13.62
N GLN A 63 5.13 -11.37 13.20
CA GLN A 63 6.51 -10.87 13.16
C GLN A 63 6.59 -9.58 12.34
N LYS A 64 5.99 -9.54 11.15
CA LYS A 64 6.08 -8.35 10.31
C LYS A 64 5.36 -7.14 10.90
N LEU A 65 4.19 -7.35 11.51
CA LEU A 65 3.47 -6.27 12.18
C LEU A 65 4.31 -5.71 13.33
N ASN A 66 4.98 -6.55 14.11
CA ASN A 66 5.86 -6.08 15.18
C ASN A 66 6.97 -5.19 14.60
N GLU A 67 7.69 -5.67 13.59
CA GLU A 67 8.76 -4.90 12.93
C GLU A 67 8.27 -3.53 12.43
N VAL A 68 7.13 -3.49 11.74
CA VAL A 68 6.61 -2.25 11.16
C VAL A 68 6.16 -1.26 12.23
N TYR A 69 5.54 -1.75 13.30
CA TYR A 69 5.03 -0.87 14.35
C TYR A 69 6.13 -0.40 15.32
N ASP A 70 7.23 -1.15 15.45
CA ASP A 70 8.42 -0.72 16.19
C ASP A 70 9.15 0.45 15.50
N GLU A 71 9.03 0.58 14.18
CA GLU A 71 9.64 1.68 13.41
C GLU A 71 8.84 2.99 13.45
N ILE A 72 7.60 2.97 13.99
CA ILE A 72 6.74 4.16 14.01
C ILE A 72 7.29 5.17 15.03
N PRO A 73 7.45 6.46 14.67
CA PRO A 73 7.96 7.46 15.60
C PRO A 73 7.14 7.56 16.88
N ASP A 74 7.81 7.70 18.02
CA ASP A 74 7.24 7.72 19.39
C ASP A 74 6.37 8.96 19.70
N VAL A 75 6.13 9.81 18.70
CA VAL A 75 5.16 10.93 18.76
C VAL A 75 3.71 10.45 18.69
N MET A 76 3.51 9.15 18.44
CA MET A 76 2.22 8.52 18.27
C MET A 76 1.79 7.77 19.53
N ASP A 77 0.47 7.71 19.74
CA ASP A 77 -0.13 7.03 20.88
C ASP A 77 0.02 5.51 20.76
N LYS A 78 0.71 4.90 21.73
CA LYS A 78 1.01 3.47 21.76
C LYS A 78 -0.24 2.61 21.86
N GLU A 79 -1.27 3.07 22.58
CA GLU A 79 -2.52 2.33 22.71
C GLU A 79 -3.23 2.23 21.37
N LYS A 80 -3.28 3.33 20.61
CA LYS A 80 -3.87 3.35 19.26
C LYS A 80 -3.11 2.44 18.31
N LEU A 81 -1.78 2.45 18.37
CA LEU A 81 -0.95 1.58 17.54
C LEU A 81 -1.19 0.10 17.84
N GLU A 82 -1.38 -0.27 19.10
CA GLU A 82 -1.74 -1.64 19.47
C GLU A 82 -3.13 -2.02 18.96
N ILE A 83 -4.11 -1.12 19.08
CA ILE A 83 -5.47 -1.32 18.54
C ILE A 83 -5.41 -1.55 17.02
N GLU A 84 -4.64 -0.75 16.28
CA GLU A 84 -4.48 -0.92 14.84
C GLU A 84 -3.89 -2.30 14.49
N ARG A 85 -2.88 -2.77 15.22
CA ARG A 85 -2.28 -4.11 15.02
C ARG A 85 -3.31 -5.21 15.23
N ILE A 86 -4.11 -5.12 16.29
CA ILE A 86 -5.19 -6.06 16.58
C ILE A 86 -6.23 -6.06 15.46
N ILE A 87 -6.68 -4.88 15.01
CA ILE A 87 -7.64 -4.76 13.91
C ILE A 87 -7.12 -5.47 12.65
N LEU A 88 -5.85 -5.28 12.31
CA LEU A 88 -5.23 -5.93 11.15
C LEU A 88 -5.20 -7.45 11.27
N LEU A 89 -4.81 -7.98 12.44
CA LEU A 89 -4.77 -9.43 12.70
C LEU A 89 -6.16 -10.07 12.62
N TYR A 90 -7.16 -9.46 13.25
CA TYR A 90 -8.54 -9.96 13.21
C TYR A 90 -9.15 -9.85 11.81
N SER A 91 -8.86 -8.75 11.10
CA SER A 91 -9.30 -8.57 9.71
C SER A 91 -8.69 -9.64 8.80
N LEU A 92 -7.41 -10.00 9.00
CA LEU A 92 -6.77 -11.06 8.21
C LEU A 92 -7.35 -12.44 8.53
N SER A 93 -7.67 -12.69 9.80
CA SER A 93 -8.33 -13.92 10.22
C SER A 93 -9.70 -14.07 9.54
N GLY A 94 -10.49 -12.98 9.50
CA GLY A 94 -11.76 -12.93 8.78
C GLY A 94 -11.59 -13.11 7.27
N TYR A 95 -10.57 -12.49 6.68
CA TYR A 95 -10.22 -12.66 5.26
C TYR A 95 -9.89 -14.12 4.94
N ASN A 96 -9.00 -14.75 5.71
CA ASN A 96 -8.62 -16.15 5.53
C ASN A 96 -9.84 -17.07 5.65
N TRP A 97 -10.73 -16.82 6.62
CA TRP A 97 -11.98 -17.58 6.76
C TRP A 97 -12.91 -17.41 5.55
N LEU A 98 -13.09 -16.18 5.06
CA LEU A 98 -13.97 -15.89 3.94
C LEU A 98 -13.48 -16.56 2.64
N TYR A 99 -12.17 -16.57 2.41
CA TYR A 99 -11.56 -17.08 1.18
C TYR A 99 -10.97 -18.50 1.29
N GLN A 100 -11.21 -19.21 2.40
CA GLN A 100 -10.66 -20.57 2.61
C GLN A 100 -11.06 -21.59 1.54
N ASN A 101 -12.22 -21.39 0.90
CA ASN A 101 -12.78 -22.28 -0.11
C ASN A 101 -12.65 -21.71 -1.53
N GLN A 102 -11.81 -20.68 -1.70
CA GLN A 102 -11.64 -20.03 -2.99
C GLN A 102 -11.05 -21.01 -4.02
N GLN A 103 -11.69 -21.10 -5.19
CA GLN A 103 -11.28 -22.02 -6.26
C GLN A 103 -10.33 -21.36 -7.26
N GLU A 104 -10.34 -20.02 -7.35
CA GLU A 104 -9.44 -19.29 -8.22
C GLU A 104 -8.00 -19.42 -7.73
N LYS A 105 -7.12 -19.83 -8.63
CA LYS A 105 -5.69 -19.85 -8.37
C LYS A 105 -5.12 -18.44 -8.56
N VAL A 106 -4.52 -17.89 -7.51
CA VAL A 106 -3.72 -16.67 -7.60
C VAL A 106 -2.49 -16.94 -8.46
N LEU A 107 -2.38 -16.28 -9.62
CA LEU A 107 -1.25 -16.44 -10.54
C LEU A 107 -0.06 -15.53 -10.17
N ALA A 108 -0.35 -14.33 -9.69
CA ALA A 108 0.62 -13.34 -9.22
C ALA A 108 -0.10 -12.26 -8.39
N THR A 109 0.65 -11.60 -7.51
CA THR A 109 0.20 -10.46 -6.68
C THR A 109 1.16 -9.27 -6.91
N GLU A 110 0.68 -8.04 -6.66
CA GLU A 110 1.49 -6.81 -6.68
C GLU A 110 2.39 -6.63 -7.92
N ILE A 111 1.86 -6.97 -9.10
CA ILE A 111 2.61 -6.89 -10.34
C ILE A 111 2.91 -5.42 -10.68
N LYS A 112 4.20 -5.07 -10.72
CA LYS A 112 4.63 -3.79 -11.28
C LYS A 112 4.34 -3.76 -12.78
N PHE A 113 3.61 -2.75 -13.22
CA PHE A 113 3.40 -2.47 -14.64
C PHE A 113 4.01 -1.12 -15.03
N GLU A 114 4.54 -1.07 -16.25
CA GLU A 114 5.07 0.15 -16.87
C GLU A 114 4.63 0.15 -18.33
N ILE A 115 3.82 1.15 -18.71
CA ILE A 115 3.29 1.29 -20.06
C ILE A 115 3.92 2.53 -20.67
N ALA A 116 4.65 2.35 -21.76
CA ALA A 116 5.15 3.48 -22.53
C ALA A 116 3.96 4.19 -23.20
N TRP A 117 3.81 5.49 -22.93
CA TRP A 117 2.83 6.30 -23.64
C TRP A 117 3.31 6.53 -25.07
N SER A 118 2.56 6.03 -26.06
CA SER A 118 2.73 6.41 -27.46
C SER A 118 1.37 6.87 -28.01
N ASN A 119 1.31 8.05 -28.63
CA ASN A 119 0.14 8.47 -29.40
C ASN A 119 0.12 7.61 -30.67
N GLN A 120 -0.52 6.45 -30.61
CA GLN A 120 -0.94 5.76 -31.83
C GLN A 120 -2.24 6.45 -32.26
N ASN A 121 -2.16 7.27 -33.31
CA ASN A 121 -3.35 7.79 -33.99
C ASN A 121 -4.10 6.58 -34.57
N TYR A 122 -5.12 6.11 -33.86
CA TYR A 122 -6.07 5.14 -34.43
C TYR A 122 -7.02 5.93 -35.33
N GLU A 123 -6.74 5.93 -36.64
CA GLU A 123 -7.69 6.35 -37.67
C GLU A 123 -8.77 5.25 -37.78
N PHE A 124 -10.03 5.63 -37.54
CA PHE A 124 -11.21 4.79 -37.78
C PHE A 124 -11.75 5.04 -39.19
#